data_AF-A0A359KD10-F1
#
_entry.id   AF-A0A359KD10-F1
#
_cell.length_a   1.000
_cell.length_b   1.000
_cell.length_c   1.000
_cell.angle_alpha   90.00
_cell.angle_beta   90.00
_cell.angle_gamma   90.00
#
_symmetry.space_group_name_H-M   'P 1'
#
loop_
_entity.id
_entity.type
_entity.pdbx_description
1 polymer ?
#
loop_
_entity_poly.entity_id
_entity_poly.type
_entity_poly.pdbx_seq_one_letter_code
_entity_poly.pdbx_strand_id
1 'polypeptide(L)'
;MIAAPLLSQLAFDLNWKGVYVGIFVVDVLFFVSLWVLAERAGRWWIVSVASFQLIGLLGHFAPFLAHERLAWAYFTLMWAIWALISLTAFFGVWEVEADRRYALEGRHGSKMVDGGGAGAAATVE
;
A
#
# COMPACT_ATOMS: atom_id res chain seq x y z
N MET A 1 33.16 9.55 -38.24
CA MET A 1 33.14 9.33 -36.78
C MET A 1 31.70 9.30 -36.29
N ILE A 2 30.97 8.20 -36.54
CA ILE A 2 29.55 8.03 -36.15
C ILE A 2 29.29 6.74 -35.34
N ALA A 3 30.28 5.83 -35.28
CA ALA A 3 30.15 4.59 -34.52
C ALA A 3 30.06 4.81 -33.00
N ALA A 4 30.81 5.78 -32.46
CA ALA A 4 30.81 6.09 -31.03
C ALA A 4 29.45 6.59 -30.50
N PRO A 5 28.76 7.58 -31.13
CA PRO A 5 27.44 7.99 -30.68
C PRO A 5 26.37 6.90 -30.89
N LEU A 6 26.45 6.11 -31.96
CA LEU A 6 25.52 4.98 -32.18
C LEU A 6 25.66 3.88 -31.13
N LEU A 7 26.90 3.53 -30.75
CA LEU A 7 27.17 2.57 -29.67
C LEU A 7 26.71 3.10 -28.30
N SER A 8 26.89 4.39 -28.04
CA SER A 8 26.41 5.04 -26.82
C SER A 8 24.88 5.01 -26.72
N GLN A 9 24.17 5.35 -27.81
CA GLN A 9 22.71 5.29 -27.85
C GLN A 9 22.18 3.86 -27.70
N LEU A 10 22.81 2.88 -28.37
CA LEU A 10 22.41 1.48 -28.25
C LEU A 10 22.62 0.94 -26.83
N ALA A 11 23.73 1.29 -26.19
CA ALA A 11 24.00 0.92 -24.80
C ALA A 11 23.02 1.58 -23.81
N PHE A 12 22.67 2.85 -24.06
CA PHE A 12 21.70 3.58 -23.24
C PHE A 12 20.29 2.99 -23.39
N ASP A 13 19.85 2.68 -24.60
CA ASP A 13 18.54 2.05 -24.86
C ASP A 13 18.43 0.65 -24.26
N LEU A 14 19.49 -0.16 -24.35
CA LEU A 14 19.53 -1.49 -23.74
C LEU A 14 19.47 -1.42 -22.22
N ASN A 15 20.21 -0.50 -21.60
CA ASN A 15 20.20 -0.30 -20.16
C ASN A 15 18.83 0.21 -19.69
N TRP A 16 18.28 1.21 -20.38
CA TRP A 16 16.98 1.80 -20.08
C TRP A 16 15.84 0.79 -20.18
N LYS A 17 15.81 -0.01 -21.26
CA LYS A 17 14.83 -1.11 -21.40
C LYS A 17 14.99 -2.15 -20.29
N GLY A 18 16.22 -2.49 -19.92
CA GLY A 18 16.49 -3.42 -18.81
C GLY A 18 15.99 -2.90 -17.47
N VAL A 19 16.24 -1.62 -17.16
CA VAL A 19 15.75 -0.95 -15.94
C VAL A 19 14.23 -0.89 -15.93
N TYR A 20 13.58 -0.53 -17.04
CA TYR A 20 12.12 -0.50 -17.15
C TYR A 20 11.49 -1.87 -16.92
N VAL A 21 12.05 -2.92 -17.53
CA VAL A 21 11.59 -4.30 -17.33
C VAL A 21 11.79 -4.72 -15.88
N GLY A 22 12.92 -4.35 -15.26
CA GLY A 22 13.16 -4.59 -13.84
C GLY A 22 12.11 -3.95 -12.93
N ILE A 23 11.78 -2.67 -13.16
CA ILE A 23 10.75 -1.95 -12.40
C ILE A 23 9.38 -2.61 -12.58
N PHE A 24 9.01 -2.97 -13.81
CA PHE A 24 7.76 -3.67 -14.08
C PHE A 24 7.67 -5.00 -13.32
N VAL A 25 8.72 -5.81 -13.33
CA VAL A 25 8.75 -7.09 -12.60
C VAL A 25 8.61 -6.87 -11.10
N VAL A 26 9.28 -5.86 -10.54
CA VAL A 26 9.15 -5.51 -9.12
C VAL A 26 7.71 -5.10 -8.78
N ASP A 27 7.06 -4.30 -9.63
CA ASP A 27 5.67 -3.89 -9.44
C ASP A 27 4.69 -5.07 -9.51
N VAL A 28 4.92 -6.03 -10.42
CA VAL A 28 4.14 -7.29 -10.49
C VAL A 28 4.29 -8.06 -9.17
N LEU A 29 5.53 -8.28 -8.72
CA LEU A 29 5.81 -9.04 -7.50
C LEU A 29 5.21 -8.36 -6.27
N PHE A 30 5.26 -7.02 -6.22
CA PHE A 30 4.67 -6.24 -5.15
C PHE A 30 3.15 -6.36 -5.15
N PHE A 31 2.50 -6.27 -6.32
CA PHE A 31 1.06 -6.51 -6.44
C PHE A 31 0.67 -7.92 -5.95
N VAL A 32 1.38 -8.96 -6.41
CA VAL A 32 1.11 -10.35 -5.98
C VAL A 32 1.27 -10.49 -4.46
N SER A 33 2.30 -9.87 -3.89
CA SER A 33 2.54 -9.90 -2.44
C SER A 33 1.40 -9.24 -1.67
N LEU A 34 0.92 -8.08 -2.13
CA LEU A 34 -0.22 -7.37 -1.57
C LEU A 34 -1.51 -8.17 -1.71
N TRP A 35 -1.71 -8.84 -2.85
CA TRP A 35 -2.87 -9.69 -3.10
C TRP A 35 -2.92 -10.88 -2.14
N VAL A 36 -1.81 -11.61 -2.00
CA VAL A 36 -1.71 -12.72 -1.04
C VAL A 36 -1.93 -12.24 0.39
N LEU A 37 -1.41 -11.06 0.74
CA LEU A 37 -1.62 -10.46 2.05
C LEU A 37 -3.09 -10.06 2.25
N ALA A 38 -3.75 -9.54 1.22
CA ALA A 38 -5.17 -9.17 1.26
C ALA A 38 -6.06 -10.38 1.51
N GLU A 39 -5.82 -11.49 0.80
CA GLU A 39 -6.54 -12.75 0.99
C GLU A 39 -6.38 -13.34 2.40
N ARG A 40 -5.19 -13.18 3.00
CA ARG A 40 -4.90 -13.75 4.33
C ARG A 40 -5.36 -12.88 5.48
N ALA A 41 -5.26 -11.56 5.36
CA ALA A 41 -5.51 -10.66 6.48
C ALA A 41 -6.98 -10.30 6.65
N GLY A 42 -7.81 -10.42 5.60
CA GLY A 42 -9.23 -10.05 5.64
C GLY A 42 -9.47 -8.57 5.95
N ARG A 43 -8.47 -7.70 5.76
CA ARG A 43 -8.56 -6.26 6.06
C ARG A 43 -8.80 -5.47 4.77
N TRP A 44 -9.84 -4.63 4.77
CA TRP A 44 -10.26 -3.85 3.62
C TRP A 44 -9.15 -2.94 3.07
N TRP A 45 -8.31 -2.37 3.94
CA TRP A 45 -7.27 -1.43 3.51
C TRP A 45 -6.18 -2.10 2.67
N ILE A 46 -5.92 -3.40 2.88
CA ILE A 46 -4.93 -4.15 2.08
C ILE A 46 -5.47 -4.40 0.66
N VAL A 47 -6.76 -4.70 0.55
CA VAL A 47 -7.46 -4.84 -0.74
C VAL A 47 -7.42 -3.52 -1.52
N SER A 48 -7.66 -2.40 -0.85
CA SER A 48 -7.58 -1.07 -1.46
C SER A 48 -6.16 -0.73 -1.93
N VAL A 49 -5.14 -1.00 -1.11
CA VAL A 49 -3.73 -0.81 -1.49
C VAL A 49 -3.33 -1.69 -2.68
N ALA A 50 -3.76 -2.96 -2.70
CA ALA A 50 -3.53 -3.86 -3.83
C ALA A 50 -4.20 -3.34 -5.12
N SER A 51 -5.40 -2.77 -5.00
CA SER A 51 -6.15 -2.19 -6.14
C SER A 51 -5.42 -0.98 -6.72
N PHE A 52 -4.89 -0.07 -5.89
CA PHE A 52 -4.09 1.05 -6.37
C PHE A 52 -2.78 0.59 -7.02
N GLN A 53 -2.11 -0.42 -6.45
CA GLN A 53 -0.92 -1.01 -7.06
C GLN A 53 -1.22 -1.60 -8.45
N LEU A 54 -2.38 -2.23 -8.64
CA LEU A 54 -2.82 -2.74 -9.94
C LEU A 54 -2.99 -1.62 -10.97
N ILE A 55 -3.53 -0.46 -10.56
CA ILE A 55 -3.64 0.72 -11.43
C ILE A 55 -2.24 1.19 -11.85
N GLY A 56 -1.26 1.17 -10.93
CA GLY A 56 0.14 1.48 -11.23
C GLY A 56 0.76 0.50 -12.24
N LEU A 57 0.47 -0.78 -12.08
CA LEU A 57 0.88 -1.84 -13.00
C LEU A 57 0.31 -1.62 -14.40
N LEU A 58 -0.98 -1.30 -14.50
CA LEU A 58 -1.65 -0.95 -15.75
C LEU A 58 -1.08 0.35 -16.36
N GLY A 59 -0.61 1.27 -15.51
CA GLY A 59 0.10 2.48 -15.92
C GLY A 59 1.31 2.19 -16.81
N HIS A 60 2.07 1.11 -16.56
CA HIS A 60 3.24 0.74 -17.40
C HIS A 60 2.88 0.47 -18.86
N PHE A 61 1.61 0.21 -19.17
CA PHE A 61 1.15 0.06 -20.55
C PHE A 61 0.84 1.40 -21.22
N ALA A 62 0.65 2.49 -20.48
CA ALA A 62 0.31 3.81 -21.03
C ALA A 62 1.30 4.35 -22.10
N PRO A 63 2.63 4.19 -21.96
CA PRO A 63 3.59 4.61 -22.97
C PRO A 63 3.44 3.86 -24.31
N PHE A 64 2.90 2.64 -24.31
CA PHE A 64 2.64 1.89 -25.55
C PHE A 64 1.41 2.42 -26.31
N LEU A 65 0.51 3.14 -25.63
CA LEU A 65 -0.72 3.67 -26.23
C LEU A 65 -0.60 5.14 -26.65
N ALA A 66 0.42 5.88 -26.20
CA ALA A 66 0.42 7.33 -26.29
C ALA A 66 1.72 7.96 -26.79
N HIS A 67 1.59 8.91 -27.73
CA HIS A 67 2.67 9.75 -28.23
C HIS A 67 3.13 10.76 -27.15
N GLU A 68 4.39 11.21 -27.23
CA GLU A 68 5.24 11.83 -26.19
C GLU A 68 4.62 12.82 -25.19
N ARG A 69 3.51 13.48 -25.54
CA ARG A 69 2.81 14.44 -24.67
C ARG A 69 2.17 13.79 -23.43
N LEU A 70 2.02 12.47 -23.39
CA LEU A 70 1.48 11.73 -22.25
C LEU A 70 2.52 11.27 -21.21
N ALA A 71 3.82 11.43 -21.48
CA ALA A 71 4.86 11.01 -20.52
C ALA A 71 4.73 11.73 -19.17
N TRP A 72 4.45 13.03 -19.19
CA TRP A 72 4.20 13.81 -17.97
C TRP A 72 2.93 13.39 -17.23
N ALA A 73 1.86 13.06 -17.97
CA ALA A 73 0.61 12.56 -17.38
C ALA A 73 0.85 11.22 -16.66
N TYR A 74 1.68 10.35 -17.24
CA TYR A 74 2.11 9.10 -16.63
C TYR A 74 2.86 9.31 -15.31
N PHE A 75 3.83 10.22 -15.27
CA PHE A 75 4.54 10.53 -14.02
C PHE A 75 3.59 11.06 -12.95
N THR A 76 2.69 12.00 -13.28
CA THR A 76 1.71 12.52 -12.33
C THR A 76 0.74 11.45 -11.84
N LEU A 77 0.35 10.51 -12.72
CA LEU A 77 -0.52 9.39 -12.38
C LEU A 77 0.17 8.44 -11.40
N MET A 78 1.43 8.09 -11.66
CA MET A 78 2.23 7.27 -10.74
C MET A 78 2.32 7.93 -9.37
N TRP A 79 2.64 9.22 -9.31
CA TRP A 79 2.71 9.97 -8.06
C TRP A 79 1.39 9.96 -7.29
N ALA A 80 0.26 10.15 -8.00
CA ALA A 80 -1.06 10.10 -7.39
C ALA A 80 -1.38 8.70 -6.83
N ILE A 81 -1.01 7.64 -7.55
CA ILE A 81 -1.20 6.25 -7.10
C ILE A 81 -0.39 5.97 -5.83
N TRP A 82 0.88 6.37 -5.80
CA TRP A 82 1.72 6.22 -4.60
C TRP A 82 1.21 7.02 -3.40
N ALA A 83 0.68 8.23 -3.64
CA ALA A 83 0.04 9.02 -2.60
C ALA A 83 -1.23 8.32 -2.06
N LEU A 84 -2.08 7.78 -2.95
CA LEU A 84 -3.28 7.03 -2.57
C LEU A 84 -2.95 5.75 -1.79
N ILE A 85 -1.94 4.99 -2.21
CA ILE A 85 -1.43 3.82 -1.47
C ILE A 85 -1.00 4.23 -0.07
N SER A 86 -0.20 5.30 0.05
CA SER A 86 0.32 5.77 1.33
C SER A 86 -0.79 6.24 2.27
N LEU A 87 -1.75 7.00 1.74
CA LEU A 87 -2.90 7.50 2.50
C LEU A 87 -3.79 6.35 2.97
N THR A 88 -4.07 5.38 2.10
CA THR A 88 -4.90 4.21 2.42
C THR A 88 -4.23 3.33 3.47
N ALA A 89 -2.93 3.09 3.34
CA ALA A 89 -2.17 2.36 4.34
C ALA A 89 -2.17 3.09 5.69
N PHE A 90 -2.01 4.42 5.70
CA PHE A 90 -2.07 5.23 6.91
C PHE A 90 -3.42 5.11 7.62
N PHE A 91 -4.54 5.27 6.91
CA PHE A 91 -5.87 5.10 7.48
C PHE A 91 -6.12 3.66 7.95
N GLY A 92 -5.68 2.67 7.16
CA GLY A 92 -5.79 1.26 7.50
C GLY A 92 -5.08 0.91 8.81
N VAL A 93 -3.85 1.39 8.99
CA VAL A 93 -3.07 1.20 10.23
C VAL A 93 -3.71 1.95 11.40
N TRP A 94 -4.18 3.18 11.17
CA TRP A 94 -4.84 3.98 12.20
C TRP A 94 -6.08 3.29 12.76
N GLU A 95 -6.92 2.70 11.90
CA GLU A 95 -8.11 1.97 12.34
C GLU A 95 -7.76 0.74 13.19
N VAL A 96 -6.72 -0.02 12.80
CA VAL A 96 -6.25 -1.16 13.61
C VAL A 96 -5.81 -0.72 15.01
N GLU A 97 -5.11 0.40 15.08
CA GLU A 97 -4.63 0.96 16.35
C GLU A 97 -5.78 1.56 17.19
N ALA A 98 -6.76 2.20 16.55
CA ALA A 98 -7.96 2.71 17.22
C ALA A 98 -8.77 1.56 17.85
N ASP A 99 -9.02 0.49 17.08
CA ASP A 99 -9.76 -0.69 17.55
C ASP A 99 -9.04 -1.37 18.74
N ARG A 100 -7.71 -1.43 18.69
CA ARG A 100 -6.89 -1.93 19.81
C ARG A 100 -7.03 -1.09 21.08
N ARG A 101 -7.14 0.23 20.96
CA ARG A 101 -7.30 1.14 22.11
C ARG A 101 -8.68 0.99 22.75
N TYR A 102 -9.74 0.94 21.94
CA TYR A 102 -11.09 0.74 22.45
C TYR A 102 -11.27 -0.64 23.13
N ALA A 103 -10.64 -1.69 22.59
CA ALA A 103 -10.65 -3.01 23.23
C ALA A 103 -9.94 -3.04 24.60
N LEU A 104 -8.89 -2.24 24.79
CA LEU A 104 -8.17 -2.12 26.06
C LEU A 104 -8.95 -1.30 27.10
N GLU A 105 -9.61 -0.21 26.66
CA GLU A 105 -10.46 0.62 27.52
C GLU A 105 -11.70 -0.15 28.00
N GLY A 106 -12.32 -0.96 27.12
CA GLY A 106 -13.46 -1.82 27.49
C GLY A 106 -13.13 -2.85 28.57
N ARG A 107 -11.93 -3.46 28.54
CA ARG A 107 -11.47 -4.37 29.60
C ARG A 107 -11.24 -3.66 30.94
N HIS A 108 -10.74 -2.43 30.92
CA HIS A 108 -10.52 -1.66 32.16
C HIS A 108 -11.85 -1.23 32.80
N GLY A 109 -12.83 -0.80 32.00
CA GLY A 109 -14.16 -0.45 32.49
C GLY A 109 -14.90 -1.63 33.14
N SER A 110 -14.84 -2.82 32.52
CA SER A 110 -15.44 -4.05 33.09
C SER A 110 -14.83 -4.43 34.44
N LYS A 111 -13.51 -4.28 34.63
CA LYS A 111 -12.85 -4.56 35.91
C LYS A 111 -13.24 -3.60 37.04
N MET A 112 -13.59 -2.35 36.72
CA MET A 112 -14.04 -1.38 37.74
C MET A 112 -15.47 -1.63 38.21
N VAL A 113 -16.35 -2.12 37.31
CA VAL A 113 -17.75 -2.44 37.65
C VAL A 113 -17.84 -3.67 38.55
N ASP A 114 -17.05 -4.72 38.29
CA ASP A 114 -17.04 -5.92 39.13
C ASP A 114 -16.35 -5.72 40.49
N GLY A 115 -15.51 -4.70 40.63
CA GLY A 115 -14.77 -4.39 41.86
C GLY A 115 -15.59 -3.67 42.95
N GLY A 116 -16.77 -3.14 42.62
CA GLY A 116 -17.58 -2.32 43.53
C GLY A 116 -18.64 -3.06 44.36
N GLY A 117 -18.95 -4.32 44.00
CA GLY A 117 -20.13 -5.03 44.54
C GLY A 117 -19.89 -5.98 45.71
N ALA A 118 -18.65 -6.42 45.95
CA ALA A 118 -18.40 -7.54 46.88
C ALA A 118 -18.18 -7.15 48.36
N GLY A 119 -18.05 -5.85 48.67
CA GLY A 119 -17.68 -5.37 50.01
C GLY A 119 -18.83 -4.87 50.91
N ALA A 120 -20.04 -4.65 50.37
CA ALA A 120 -21.11 -3.98 51.11
C ALA A 120 -22.10 -4.92 51.83
N ALA A 121 -22.01 -6.24 51.62
CA ALA A 121 -22.97 -7.21 52.14
C ALA A 121 -22.46 -8.05 53.33
N ALA A 122 -21.22 -7.85 53.80
CA ALA A 122 -20.57 -8.74 54.76
C ALA A 122 -20.42 -8.17 56.19
N THR A 123 -21.05 -7.03 56.53
CA THR A 123 -20.90 -6.41 57.87
C THR A 123 -22.23 -6.06 58.54
N VAL A 124 -23.25 -6.88 58.36
CA VAL A 124 -24.46 -6.84 59.19
C VAL A 124 -24.73 -8.26 59.67
N GLU A 125 -24.08 -8.63 60.77
CA GLU A 125 -24.60 -9.52 61.82
C GLU A 125 -23.65 -9.52 63.02
#